data_AF-A0A2G4DI62-F1
#
_entry.id   AF-A0A2G4DI62-F1
#
_cell.length_a   1.000
_cell.length_b   1.000
_cell.length_c   1.000
_cell.angle_alpha   90.00
_cell.angle_beta   90.00
_cell.angle_gamma   90.00
#
_symmetry.space_group_name_H-M   'P 1'
#
loop_
_entity.id
_entity.type
_entity.pdbx_description
1 polymer ?
#
loop_
_entity_poly.entity_id
_entity_poly.type
_entity_poly.pdbx_seq_one_letter_code
_entity_poly.pdbx_strand_id
1 'polypeptide(L)'
;MLNKYPLWKYILILAVLVIGFIYSAPNLYPDDPAIQVTGASTALQVNQADLDRVSKALTDAGIAVKGASLAENGKGGLLRLTKQEDQLPAKDVARKALGDDYVVALNLAQTTPKWLRSIGATPMKLGLDLSGGVHFLLEVDMDKALSARLNVYEGEVKSLLRKEKVRYRSLPQDNGAIQLGFSDADTREQARALIRKDYTDFDITTSDRGEMPILRLAMTPAKIAEIREYSIKQNLTTVRNRVNELGVAEPLVQRQGANRIVVELPGVQDTAEAKRILGKTANLEFRLGAGPDDSKATTEMFEFREGGRPAAPVERGLIITGDQVTDAKAGFDEHGRPQVNIKLDGHGGDLMSRATRANVGRSMAVIFIEQKPTTTYTKQMVNGVEKDVPVQTFKEEKKIISLATIQSPLGAQFRITGLNGAGESSELALLLRAGGLAAPMYFAEERTIGPSLGADNITKGIDASLWGMLFVSLFILAIYRFFGLIATVALAFNMVL
;
A
#
# COMPACT_ATOMS: atom_id res chain seq x y z
N MET A 1 -48.14 35.78 -38.21
CA MET A 1 -47.95 35.03 -36.95
C MET A 1 -46.66 34.23 -37.06
N LEU A 2 -45.60 34.61 -36.31
CA LEU A 2 -44.26 34.00 -36.43
C LEU A 2 -44.08 32.69 -35.62
N ASN A 3 -45.05 32.30 -34.79
CA ASN A 3 -45.00 31.03 -34.06
C ASN A 3 -45.69 29.92 -34.86
N LYS A 4 -44.88 29.09 -35.53
CA LYS A 4 -45.34 27.91 -36.28
C LYS A 4 -45.72 26.72 -35.37
N TYR A 5 -45.36 26.76 -34.09
CA TYR A 5 -45.66 25.69 -33.14
C TYR A 5 -46.62 26.14 -32.03
N PRO A 6 -47.44 25.21 -31.49
CA PRO A 6 -48.23 25.46 -30.29
C PRO A 6 -47.37 25.85 -29.08
N LEU A 7 -47.91 26.69 -28.19
CA LEU A 7 -47.21 27.26 -27.04
C LEU A 7 -46.63 26.18 -26.10
N TRP A 8 -47.32 25.05 -25.94
CA TRP A 8 -46.85 23.92 -25.15
C TRP A 8 -45.54 23.29 -25.69
N LYS A 9 -45.28 23.34 -27.00
CA LYS A 9 -44.03 22.83 -27.58
C LYS A 9 -42.84 23.71 -27.19
N TYR A 10 -43.04 25.03 -27.15
CA TYR A 10 -42.00 25.95 -26.68
C TYR A 10 -41.73 25.79 -25.19
N ILE A 11 -42.78 25.57 -24.38
CA ILE A 11 -42.63 25.23 -22.96
C ILE A 11 -41.88 23.91 -22.78
N LEU A 12 -42.19 22.89 -23.58
CA LEU A 12 -41.48 21.61 -23.55
C LEU A 12 -40.01 21.76 -23.91
N ILE A 13 -39.68 22.52 -24.97
CA ILE A 13 -38.30 22.81 -25.34
C ILE A 13 -37.57 23.51 -24.20
N LEU A 14 -38.17 24.55 -23.60
CA LEU A 14 -37.59 25.26 -22.47
C LEU A 14 -37.34 24.31 -21.28
N ALA A 15 -38.30 23.43 -20.97
CA ALA A 15 -38.16 22.45 -19.89
C ALA A 15 -36.99 21.47 -20.15
N VAL A 16 -36.86 20.96 -21.38
CA VAL A 16 -35.75 20.07 -21.77
C VAL A 16 -34.40 20.81 -21.67
N LEU A 17 -34.34 22.07 -22.10
CA LEU A 17 -33.13 22.89 -22.01
C LEU A 17 -32.73 23.14 -20.55
N VAL A 18 -33.68 23.47 -19.69
CA VAL A 18 -33.43 23.69 -18.25
C VAL A 18 -32.94 22.40 -17.60
N ILE A 19 -33.58 21.26 -17.86
CA ILE A 19 -33.15 19.97 -17.33
C ILE A 19 -31.73 19.67 -17.79
N GLY A 20 -31.48 19.76 -19.09
CA GLY A 20 -30.17 19.43 -19.61
C GLY A 20 -29.07 20.38 -19.11
N PHE A 21 -29.34 21.68 -18.95
CA PHE A 21 -28.42 22.63 -18.33
C PHE A 21 -28.11 22.26 -16.87
N ILE A 22 -29.11 21.81 -16.10
CA ILE A 22 -28.90 21.33 -14.73
C ILE A 22 -27.98 20.10 -14.72
N TYR A 23 -28.15 19.17 -15.67
CA TYR A 23 -27.32 17.97 -15.76
C TYR A 23 -25.90 18.23 -16.32
N SER A 24 -25.68 19.32 -17.07
CA SER A 24 -24.36 19.71 -17.57
C SER A 24 -23.61 20.72 -16.67
N ALA A 25 -24.34 21.44 -15.81
CA ALA A 25 -23.78 22.38 -14.84
C ALA A 25 -22.63 21.83 -13.96
N PRO A 26 -22.58 20.53 -13.58
CA PRO A 26 -21.43 19.98 -12.85
C PRO A 26 -20.07 20.23 -13.52
N ASN A 27 -20.01 20.33 -14.85
CA ASN A 27 -18.77 20.58 -15.59
C ASN A 27 -18.20 22.00 -15.37
N LEU A 28 -18.98 22.93 -14.80
CA LEU A 28 -18.54 24.29 -14.46
C LEU A 28 -17.75 24.36 -13.13
N TYR A 29 -17.63 23.24 -12.42
CA TYR A 29 -17.02 23.15 -11.09
C TYR A 29 -15.74 22.31 -11.16
N PRO A 30 -14.57 22.90 -11.51
CA PRO A 30 -13.30 22.17 -11.54
C PRO A 30 -12.85 21.79 -10.12
N ASP A 31 -12.10 20.70 -10.00
CA ASP A 31 -11.62 20.21 -8.71
C ASP A 31 -10.53 21.13 -8.12
N ASP A 32 -10.58 21.34 -6.81
CA ASP A 32 -9.54 22.10 -6.09
C ASP A 32 -8.33 21.21 -5.79
N PRO A 33 -7.09 21.69 -5.91
CA PRO A 33 -5.92 20.96 -5.41
C PRO A 33 -6.04 20.76 -3.89
N ALA A 34 -5.75 19.56 -3.40
CA ALA A 34 -5.89 19.23 -1.99
C ALA A 34 -4.80 18.27 -1.50
N ILE A 35 -4.68 18.18 -0.17
CA ILE A 35 -4.03 17.05 0.50
C ILE A 35 -5.07 16.30 1.32
N GLN A 36 -4.97 14.98 1.32
CA GLN A 36 -5.80 14.09 2.13
C GLN A 36 -4.95 13.49 3.25
N VAL A 37 -5.53 13.48 4.44
CA VAL A 37 -4.98 12.85 5.63
C VAL A 37 -5.88 11.69 5.99
N THR A 38 -5.30 10.51 6.14
CA THR A 38 -5.98 9.31 6.67
C THR A 38 -5.14 8.69 7.77
N GLY A 39 -5.75 7.87 8.63
CA GLY A 39 -4.98 7.08 9.59
C GLY A 39 -4.17 5.98 8.90
N ALA A 40 -2.98 5.67 9.41
CA ALA A 40 -2.18 4.54 8.91
C ALA A 40 -2.85 3.17 9.11
N SER A 41 -3.85 3.08 10.00
CA SER A 41 -4.67 1.88 10.22
C SER A 41 -6.16 2.22 10.14
N THR A 42 -6.99 1.22 9.79
CA THR A 42 -8.45 1.38 9.75
C THR A 42 -9.06 1.71 11.11
N ALA A 43 -8.32 1.48 12.20
CA ALA A 43 -8.72 1.79 13.57
C ALA A 43 -8.45 3.26 13.95
N LEU A 44 -7.48 3.92 13.33
CA LEU A 44 -7.14 5.31 13.62
C LEU A 44 -7.98 6.25 12.76
N GLN A 45 -8.86 7.02 13.40
CA GLN A 45 -9.69 8.03 12.75
C GLN A 45 -9.01 9.40 12.77
N VAL A 46 -9.35 10.25 11.80
CA VAL A 46 -8.84 11.62 11.72
C VAL A 46 -9.85 12.55 12.35
N ASN A 47 -9.39 13.38 13.27
CA ASN A 47 -10.25 14.26 14.07
C ASN A 47 -10.10 15.72 13.63
N GLN A 48 -11.01 16.60 14.04
CA GLN A 48 -10.90 18.03 13.74
C GLN A 48 -9.60 18.63 14.27
N ALA A 49 -9.16 18.22 15.46
CA ALA A 49 -7.91 18.67 16.05
C ALA A 49 -6.67 18.34 15.19
N ASP A 50 -6.70 17.22 14.47
CA ASP A 50 -5.62 16.83 13.56
C ASP A 50 -5.58 17.74 12.34
N LEU A 51 -6.76 18.07 11.78
CA LEU A 51 -6.87 19.00 10.66
C LEU A 51 -6.47 20.42 11.04
N ASP A 52 -6.85 20.88 12.24
CA ASP A 52 -6.47 22.21 12.73
C ASP A 52 -4.95 22.31 12.93
N ARG A 53 -4.33 21.23 13.45
CA ARG A 53 -2.87 21.14 13.59
C ARG A 53 -2.18 21.24 12.23
N VAL A 54 -2.65 20.51 11.22
CA VAL A 54 -2.09 20.58 9.87
C VAL A 54 -2.32 21.95 9.24
N SER A 55 -3.54 22.49 9.32
CA SER A 55 -3.86 23.79 8.73
C SER A 55 -2.99 24.91 9.31
N LYS A 56 -2.74 24.86 10.62
CA LYS A 56 -1.83 25.78 11.28
C LYS A 56 -0.40 25.62 10.76
N ALA A 57 0.12 24.39 10.70
CA ALA A 57 1.46 24.13 10.18
C ALA A 57 1.64 24.57 8.72
N LEU A 58 0.61 24.40 7.87
CA LEU A 58 0.61 24.88 6.49
C LEU A 58 0.64 26.42 6.42
N THR A 59 -0.17 27.07 7.25
CA THR A 59 -0.22 28.55 7.30
C THR A 59 1.12 29.12 7.80
N ASP A 60 1.72 28.50 8.82
CA ASP A 60 3.04 28.86 9.35
C ASP A 60 4.16 28.67 8.30
N ALA A 61 3.98 27.72 7.37
CA ALA A 61 4.86 27.48 6.23
C ALA A 61 4.58 28.38 5.01
N GLY A 62 3.62 29.32 5.10
CA GLY A 62 3.24 30.23 4.02
C GLY A 62 2.34 29.62 2.95
N ILE A 63 1.73 28.45 3.21
CA ILE A 63 0.84 27.76 2.27
C ILE A 63 -0.61 28.13 2.56
N ALA A 64 -1.30 28.69 1.57
CA ALA A 64 -2.69 29.13 1.71
C ALA A 64 -3.66 27.95 1.67
N VAL A 65 -4.41 27.77 2.76
CA VAL A 65 -5.47 26.76 2.89
C VAL A 65 -6.83 27.41 2.60
N LYS A 66 -7.51 26.93 1.57
CA LYS A 66 -8.86 27.39 1.16
C LYS A 66 -9.96 26.88 2.09
N GLY A 67 -9.75 25.70 2.66
CA GLY A 67 -10.65 25.11 3.65
C GLY A 67 -10.26 23.70 4.04
N ALA A 68 -10.73 23.25 5.20
CA ALA A 68 -10.54 21.90 5.69
C ALA A 68 -11.91 21.24 5.94
N SER A 69 -12.04 19.97 5.57
CA SER A 69 -13.26 19.20 5.79
C SER A 69 -12.93 17.78 6.20
N LEU A 70 -13.62 17.27 7.22
CA LEU A 70 -13.61 15.85 7.54
C LEU A 70 -14.42 15.07 6.51
N ALA A 71 -13.97 13.86 6.17
CA ALA A 71 -14.76 12.94 5.38
C ALA A 71 -16.02 12.55 6.17
N GLU A 72 -17.17 12.41 5.48
CA GLU A 72 -18.45 12.08 6.12
C GLU A 72 -18.41 10.76 6.91
N ASN A 73 -17.44 9.89 6.63
CA ASN A 73 -17.25 8.60 7.30
C ASN A 73 -16.20 8.63 8.43
N GLY A 74 -15.61 9.79 8.76
CA GLY A 74 -14.55 9.93 9.79
C GLY A 74 -13.21 9.26 9.45
N LYS A 75 -13.11 8.60 8.29
CA LYS A 75 -11.93 7.82 7.85
C LYS A 75 -10.77 8.69 7.32
N GLY A 76 -10.95 10.00 7.25
CA GLY A 76 -9.94 10.92 6.77
C GLY A 76 -10.41 12.36 6.83
N GLY A 77 -9.50 13.28 6.53
CA GLY A 77 -9.84 14.67 6.31
C GLY A 77 -9.06 15.23 5.13
N LEU A 78 -9.61 16.30 4.57
CA LEU A 78 -9.18 16.87 3.31
C LEU A 78 -8.93 18.36 3.52
N LEU A 79 -7.74 18.83 3.15
CA LEU A 79 -7.36 20.23 3.16
C LEU A 79 -7.22 20.72 1.73
N ARG A 80 -8.07 21.65 1.34
CA ARG A 80 -8.05 22.30 0.03
C ARG A 80 -7.02 23.41 0.02
N LEU A 81 -6.19 23.43 -1.00
CA LEU A 81 -5.17 24.44 -1.24
C LEU A 81 -5.65 25.42 -2.31
N THR A 82 -5.04 26.60 -2.36
CA THR A 82 -5.34 27.58 -3.40
C THR A 82 -4.63 27.27 -4.71
N LYS A 83 -3.42 26.69 -4.64
CA LYS A 83 -2.58 26.41 -5.81
C LYS A 83 -2.13 24.96 -5.87
N GLN A 84 -1.92 24.47 -7.09
CA GLN A 84 -1.46 23.10 -7.33
C GLN A 84 0.03 22.92 -6.98
N GLU A 85 0.85 23.94 -7.21
CA GLU A 85 2.29 23.92 -6.88
C GLU A 85 2.57 23.73 -5.38
N ASP A 86 1.63 24.14 -4.53
CA ASP A 86 1.74 24.05 -3.08
C ASP A 86 1.45 22.63 -2.53
N GLN A 87 0.95 21.70 -3.36
CA GLN A 87 0.57 20.35 -2.92
C GLN A 87 1.76 19.53 -2.39
N LEU A 88 2.89 19.56 -3.10
CA LEU A 88 4.08 18.79 -2.70
C LEU A 88 4.68 19.33 -1.40
N PRO A 89 4.94 20.66 -1.27
CA PRO A 89 5.39 21.25 -0.01
C PRO A 89 4.39 21.03 1.13
N ALA A 90 3.08 21.14 0.86
CA ALA A 90 2.04 20.93 1.87
C ALA A 90 2.06 19.52 2.43
N LYS A 91 2.26 18.50 1.58
CA LYS A 91 2.39 17.10 2.01
C LYS A 91 3.52 16.92 3.02
N ASP A 92 4.69 17.49 2.73
CA ASP A 92 5.86 17.35 3.60
C ASP A 92 5.67 18.05 4.95
N VAL A 93 5.05 19.24 4.95
CA VAL A 93 4.72 19.98 6.17
C VAL A 93 3.67 19.23 7.00
N ALA A 94 2.61 18.76 6.37
CA ALA A 94 1.54 18.00 7.02
C ALA A 94 2.06 16.68 7.63
N ARG A 95 2.91 15.94 6.90
CA ARG A 95 3.55 14.71 7.41
C ARG A 95 4.39 15.00 8.65
N LYS A 96 5.17 16.09 8.66
CA LYS A 96 5.97 16.49 9.83
C LYS A 96 5.10 16.87 11.04
N ALA A 97 3.93 17.49 10.80
CA ALA A 97 3.03 17.93 11.87
C ALA A 97 2.25 16.78 12.53
N LEU A 98 1.89 15.75 11.76
CA LEU A 98 1.08 14.62 12.23
C LEU A 98 1.92 13.41 12.70
N GLY A 99 3.12 13.25 12.17
CA GLY A 99 3.97 12.08 12.45
C GLY A 99 3.60 10.85 11.61
N ASP A 100 4.20 9.71 11.94
CA ASP A 100 4.16 8.48 11.13
C ASP A 100 2.86 7.67 11.30
N ASP A 101 1.98 8.06 12.24
CA ASP A 101 0.68 7.40 12.46
C ASP A 101 -0.38 7.78 11.40
N TYR A 102 -0.11 8.79 10.58
CA TYR A 102 -1.01 9.29 9.55
C TYR A 102 -0.41 9.15 8.15
N VAL A 103 -1.26 8.82 7.18
CA VAL A 103 -0.90 8.82 5.76
C VAL A 103 -1.37 10.13 5.15
N VAL A 104 -0.41 10.94 4.72
CA VAL A 104 -0.66 12.17 3.95
C VAL A 104 -0.39 11.90 2.49
N ALA A 105 -1.38 12.19 1.63
CA ALA A 105 -1.27 12.03 0.19
C ALA A 105 -1.92 13.18 -0.57
N LEU A 106 -1.57 13.31 -1.86
CA LEU A 106 -2.01 14.39 -2.73
C LEU A 106 -3.39 14.05 -3.34
N ASN A 107 -4.37 14.94 -3.31
CA ASN A 107 -5.71 14.65 -3.83
C ASN A 107 -6.29 15.85 -4.61
N LEU A 108 -7.38 15.65 -5.34
CA LEU A 108 -8.22 16.67 -5.97
C LEU A 108 -9.60 16.65 -5.33
N ALA A 109 -10.07 17.81 -4.86
CA ALA A 109 -11.31 17.92 -4.11
C ALA A 109 -12.46 18.40 -4.99
N GLN A 110 -13.49 17.57 -5.11
CA GLN A 110 -14.68 17.91 -5.87
C GLN A 110 -15.39 19.16 -5.33
N THR A 111 -15.58 20.15 -6.22
CA THR A 111 -16.25 21.42 -5.90
C THR A 111 -17.72 21.44 -6.30
N THR A 112 -18.22 20.40 -6.99
CA THR A 112 -19.62 20.30 -7.42
C THR A 112 -20.59 20.41 -6.24
N PRO A 113 -21.59 21.31 -6.27
CA PRO A 113 -22.59 21.45 -5.20
C PRO A 113 -23.31 20.14 -4.85
N LYS A 114 -23.61 19.92 -3.55
CA LYS A 114 -24.27 18.68 -3.08
C LYS A 114 -25.64 18.45 -3.73
N TRP A 115 -26.41 19.52 -4.00
CA TRP A 115 -27.74 19.42 -4.60
C TRP A 115 -27.71 18.90 -6.05
N LEU A 116 -26.67 19.23 -6.82
CA LEU A 116 -26.46 18.68 -8.16
C LEU A 116 -26.12 17.19 -8.09
N ARG A 117 -25.24 16.80 -7.16
CA ARG A 117 -24.88 15.40 -6.97
C ARG A 117 -26.07 14.54 -6.51
N SER A 118 -26.93 15.06 -5.64
CA SER A 118 -28.09 14.30 -5.13
C SER A 118 -29.12 13.94 -6.20
N ILE A 119 -29.19 14.70 -7.30
CA ILE A 119 -30.07 14.39 -8.44
C ILE A 119 -29.37 13.53 -9.51
N GLY A 120 -28.16 13.02 -9.23
CA GLY A 120 -27.37 12.22 -10.18
C GLY A 120 -26.64 13.04 -11.25
N ALA A 121 -26.68 14.37 -11.18
CA ALA A 121 -25.88 15.23 -12.06
C ALA A 121 -24.42 15.18 -11.60
N THR A 122 -23.63 14.35 -12.29
CA THR A 122 -22.19 14.20 -12.06
C THR A 122 -21.42 14.81 -13.22
N PRO A 123 -20.23 15.39 -12.98
CA PRO A 123 -19.40 15.89 -14.06
C PRO A 123 -19.05 14.76 -15.03
N MET A 124 -18.78 15.14 -16.28
CA MET A 124 -18.44 14.21 -17.34
C MET A 124 -17.22 13.37 -16.92
N LYS A 125 -17.34 12.04 -17.01
CA LYS A 125 -16.21 11.14 -16.77
C LYS A 125 -15.20 11.32 -17.90
N LEU A 126 -14.04 11.82 -17.55
CA LEU A 126 -12.92 11.99 -18.47
C LEU A 126 -12.27 10.64 -18.78
N GLY A 127 -11.75 10.44 -20.00
CA GLY A 127 -11.00 9.22 -20.36
C GLY A 127 -9.72 9.02 -19.52
N LEU A 128 -9.04 7.88 -19.66
CA LEU A 128 -7.82 7.54 -18.91
C LEU A 128 -6.76 8.66 -18.96
N ASP A 129 -6.54 9.22 -20.15
CA ASP A 129 -5.56 10.28 -20.41
C ASP A 129 -5.95 11.64 -19.81
N LEU A 130 -7.20 11.76 -19.34
CA LEU A 130 -7.84 13.01 -18.92
C LEU A 130 -8.34 12.96 -17.45
N SER A 131 -8.56 11.76 -16.89
CA SER A 131 -8.96 11.52 -15.50
C SER A 131 -7.83 11.73 -14.49
N GLY A 132 -6.60 11.86 -14.99
CA GLY A 132 -5.42 11.83 -14.15
C GLY A 132 -5.24 10.46 -13.48
N GLY A 133 -4.34 10.40 -12.52
CA GLY A 133 -4.03 9.19 -11.77
C GLY A 133 -2.88 9.42 -10.81
N VAL A 134 -2.32 8.33 -10.33
CA VAL A 134 -1.11 8.37 -9.50
C VAL A 134 0.00 7.54 -10.11
N HIS A 135 1.19 8.10 -10.06
CA HIS A 135 2.44 7.45 -10.35
C HIS A 135 3.21 7.26 -9.05
N PHE A 136 3.56 6.01 -8.76
CA PHE A 136 4.40 5.63 -7.64
C PHE A 136 5.65 4.91 -8.15
N LEU A 137 6.81 5.38 -7.70
CA LEU A 137 8.06 4.64 -7.83
C LEU A 137 8.38 4.01 -6.48
N LEU A 138 8.28 2.69 -6.40
CA LEU A 138 8.60 1.90 -5.23
C LEU A 138 10.04 1.41 -5.33
N GLU A 139 10.84 1.55 -4.27
CA GLU A 139 12.18 0.99 -4.18
C GLU A 139 12.20 -0.16 -3.17
N VAL A 140 12.76 -1.30 -3.58
CA VAL A 140 12.84 -2.53 -2.81
C VAL A 140 14.17 -2.58 -2.04
N ASP A 141 14.11 -2.84 -0.74
CA ASP A 141 15.27 -2.99 0.12
C ASP A 141 15.90 -4.39 -0.05
N MET A 142 16.86 -4.47 -0.97
CA MET A 142 17.57 -5.71 -1.29
C MET A 142 18.45 -6.20 -0.15
N ASP A 143 19.00 -5.29 0.65
CA ASP A 143 19.91 -5.65 1.74
C ASP A 143 19.12 -6.32 2.87
N LYS A 144 17.90 -5.83 3.14
CA LYS A 144 16.95 -6.51 4.03
C LYS A 144 16.55 -7.88 3.50
N ALA A 145 16.28 -8.01 2.20
CA ALA A 145 15.96 -9.31 1.58
C ALA A 145 17.10 -10.33 1.79
N LEU A 146 18.34 -9.91 1.51
CA LEU A 146 19.53 -10.73 1.65
C LEU A 146 19.79 -11.11 3.12
N SER A 147 19.70 -10.14 4.03
CA SER A 147 19.89 -10.41 5.47
C SER A 147 18.81 -11.33 6.04
N ALA A 148 17.54 -11.17 5.64
CA ALA A 148 16.46 -12.07 6.04
C ALA A 148 16.72 -13.50 5.56
N ARG A 149 17.14 -13.67 4.30
CA ARG A 149 17.49 -14.98 3.76
C ARG A 149 18.73 -15.59 4.43
N LEU A 150 19.74 -14.77 4.74
CA LEU A 150 20.94 -15.20 5.46
C LEU A 150 20.60 -15.69 6.88
N ASN A 151 19.68 -15.03 7.58
CA ASN A 151 19.24 -15.45 8.91
C ASN A 151 18.54 -16.81 8.90
N VAL A 152 17.76 -17.11 7.84
CA VAL A 152 17.14 -18.43 7.65
C VAL A 152 18.23 -19.49 7.50
N TYR A 153 19.18 -19.26 6.58
CA TYR A 153 20.31 -20.18 6.38
C TYR A 153 21.17 -20.36 7.64
N GLU A 154 21.40 -19.29 8.40
CA GLU A 154 22.11 -19.35 9.67
C GLU A 154 21.38 -20.28 10.66
N GLY A 155 20.05 -20.19 10.74
CA GLY A 155 19.23 -21.07 11.58
C GLY A 155 19.32 -22.54 11.16
N GLU A 156 19.26 -22.81 9.86
CA GLU A 156 19.37 -24.17 9.31
C GLU A 156 20.77 -24.77 9.55
N VAL A 157 21.84 -24.03 9.25
CA VAL A 157 23.22 -24.45 9.51
C VAL A 157 23.43 -24.74 10.99
N LYS A 158 22.95 -23.86 11.87
CA LYS A 158 23.00 -24.07 13.33
C LYS A 158 22.23 -25.32 13.76
N SER A 159 21.12 -25.62 13.11
CA SER A 159 20.32 -26.82 13.39
C SER A 159 21.05 -28.09 12.94
N LEU A 160 21.66 -28.07 11.75
CA LEU A 160 22.48 -29.16 11.22
C LEU A 160 23.65 -29.47 12.17
N LEU A 161 24.41 -28.45 12.59
CA LEU A 161 25.54 -28.67 13.51
C LEU A 161 25.10 -29.22 14.86
N ARG A 162 23.95 -28.79 15.40
CA ARG A 162 23.39 -29.38 16.64
C ARG A 162 23.00 -30.84 16.45
N LYS A 163 22.39 -31.18 15.32
CA LYS A 163 21.97 -32.55 14.98
C LYS A 163 23.18 -33.50 14.91
N GLU A 164 24.26 -33.04 14.27
CA GLU A 164 25.53 -33.79 14.14
C GLU A 164 26.45 -33.63 15.37
N LYS A 165 25.97 -32.99 16.45
CA LYS A 165 26.69 -32.78 17.72
C LYS A 165 28.01 -32.01 17.59
N VAL A 166 28.17 -31.18 16.57
CA VAL A 166 29.33 -30.31 16.38
C VAL A 166 29.14 -29.03 17.18
N ARG A 167 30.03 -28.78 18.16
CA ARG A 167 29.96 -27.59 19.01
C ARG A 167 30.45 -26.36 18.26
N TYR A 168 29.69 -25.27 18.35
CA TYR A 168 30.03 -23.99 17.75
C TYR A 168 29.72 -22.83 18.70
N ARG A 169 30.37 -21.69 18.49
CA ARG A 169 30.06 -20.40 19.09
C ARG A 169 29.55 -19.48 17.98
N SER A 170 28.35 -18.93 18.14
CA SER A 170 27.84 -17.94 17.20
C SER A 170 28.63 -16.64 17.35
N LEU A 171 29.08 -16.06 16.25
CA LEU A 171 29.72 -14.75 16.22
C LEU A 171 28.80 -13.75 15.50
N PRO A 172 28.96 -12.43 15.73
CA PRO A 172 28.25 -11.42 14.95
C PRO A 172 28.51 -11.61 13.45
N GLN A 173 27.48 -11.38 12.63
CA GLN A 173 27.63 -11.40 11.18
C GLN A 173 28.62 -10.33 10.73
N ASP A 174 29.35 -10.62 9.66
CA ASP A 174 30.38 -9.75 9.10
C ASP A 174 30.18 -9.60 7.60
N ASN A 175 29.87 -8.38 7.15
CA ASN A 175 29.63 -8.04 5.74
C ASN A 175 28.67 -9.02 5.03
N GLY A 176 27.55 -9.38 5.68
CA GLY A 176 26.56 -10.30 5.10
C GLY A 176 27.03 -11.75 5.01
N ALA A 177 28.01 -12.15 5.82
CA ALA A 177 28.46 -13.53 5.97
C ALA A 177 28.16 -14.06 7.38
N ILE A 178 27.82 -15.35 7.45
CA ILE A 178 27.66 -16.07 8.72
C ILE A 178 29.04 -16.37 9.28
N GLN A 179 29.23 -16.13 10.58
CA GLN A 179 30.47 -16.44 11.29
C GLN A 179 30.21 -17.43 12.44
N LEU A 180 30.96 -18.53 12.44
CA LEU A 180 30.93 -19.56 13.48
C LEU A 180 32.35 -19.76 14.03
N GLY A 181 32.50 -19.60 15.33
CA GLY A 181 33.74 -19.90 16.05
C GLY A 181 33.74 -21.32 16.60
N PHE A 182 34.90 -21.95 16.64
CA PHE A 182 35.11 -23.32 17.12
C PHE A 182 36.17 -23.36 18.21
N SER A 183 36.24 -24.47 18.96
CA SER A 183 37.26 -24.69 19.99
C SER A 183 38.63 -25.00 19.43
N ASP A 184 38.67 -25.64 18.26
CA ASP A 184 39.86 -26.21 17.64
C ASP A 184 39.65 -26.37 16.13
N ALA A 185 40.76 -26.55 15.40
CA ALA A 185 40.76 -26.59 13.94
C ALA A 185 40.08 -27.85 13.39
N ASP A 186 40.14 -28.98 14.10
CA ASP A 186 39.55 -30.25 13.69
C ASP A 186 38.02 -30.16 13.72
N THR A 187 37.44 -29.57 14.78
CA THR A 187 36.00 -29.34 14.90
C THR A 187 35.51 -28.35 13.82
N ARG A 188 36.30 -27.31 13.50
CA ARG A 188 35.99 -26.39 12.39
C ARG A 188 35.98 -27.14 11.06
N GLU A 189 36.93 -28.03 10.83
CA GLU A 189 37.05 -28.79 9.59
C GLU A 189 35.90 -29.80 9.44
N GLN A 190 35.50 -30.45 10.53
CA GLN A 190 34.29 -31.28 10.56
C GLN A 190 33.05 -30.47 10.19
N ALA A 191 32.88 -29.28 10.77
CA ALA A 191 31.77 -28.39 10.45
C ALA A 191 31.80 -27.96 8.97
N ARG A 192 32.98 -27.60 8.45
CA ARG A 192 33.19 -27.22 7.05
C ARG A 192 32.78 -28.34 6.10
N ALA A 193 33.19 -29.58 6.38
CA ALA A 193 32.84 -30.74 5.57
C ALA A 193 31.32 -31.01 5.55
N LEU A 194 30.66 -30.91 6.69
CA LEU A 194 29.20 -31.07 6.81
C LEU A 194 28.45 -29.99 6.01
N ILE A 195 28.83 -28.72 6.20
CA ILE A 195 28.16 -27.59 5.54
C ILE A 195 28.38 -27.63 4.03
N ARG A 196 29.61 -27.89 3.58
CA ARG A 196 29.94 -27.91 2.13
C ARG A 196 29.16 -28.98 1.37
N LYS A 197 28.73 -30.06 2.04
CA LYS A 197 27.94 -31.14 1.43
C LYS A 197 26.54 -30.68 1.04
N ASP A 198 25.87 -29.92 1.92
CA ASP A 198 24.45 -29.57 1.79
C ASP A 198 24.23 -28.12 1.32
N TYR A 199 25.24 -27.24 1.45
CA TYR A 199 25.16 -25.81 1.17
C TYR A 199 26.20 -25.34 0.14
N THR A 200 26.01 -25.72 -1.13
CA THR A 200 26.89 -25.34 -2.26
C THR A 200 26.80 -23.87 -2.66
N ASP A 201 25.76 -23.17 -2.22
CA ASP A 201 25.49 -21.77 -2.56
C ASP A 201 26.36 -20.76 -1.78
N PHE A 202 27.23 -21.26 -0.89
CA PHE A 202 28.12 -20.46 -0.04
C PHE A 202 29.59 -20.67 -0.41
N ASP A 203 30.33 -19.57 -0.46
CA ASP A 203 31.78 -19.58 -0.37
C ASP A 203 32.20 -19.70 1.10
N ILE A 204 32.84 -20.81 1.42
CA ILE A 204 33.21 -21.18 2.80
C ILE A 204 34.70 -20.96 2.99
N THR A 205 35.02 -19.95 3.78
CA THR A 205 36.39 -19.54 4.08
C THR A 205 36.71 -19.80 5.55
N THR A 206 37.96 -20.12 5.82
CA THR A 206 38.48 -20.30 7.18
C THR A 206 39.32 -19.09 7.55
N SER A 207 39.17 -18.60 8.76
CA SER A 207 40.03 -17.56 9.34
C SER A 207 40.26 -17.87 10.81
N ASP A 208 41.25 -17.24 11.44
CA ASP A 208 41.49 -17.40 12.88
C ASP A 208 41.46 -16.00 13.52
N ARG A 209 40.74 -15.84 14.64
CA ARG A 209 40.73 -14.60 15.43
C ARG A 209 41.37 -14.89 16.79
N GLY A 210 42.67 -14.62 16.89
CA GLY A 210 43.48 -15.08 18.03
C GLY A 210 43.59 -16.60 17.99
N GLU A 211 43.29 -17.26 19.11
CA GLU A 211 43.30 -18.73 19.22
C GLU A 211 41.97 -19.40 18.79
N MET A 212 40.97 -18.62 18.34
CA MET A 212 39.66 -19.17 17.96
C MET A 212 39.58 -19.41 16.44
N PRO A 213 39.46 -20.67 15.99
CA PRO A 213 39.22 -20.96 14.58
C PRO A 213 37.80 -20.52 14.18
N ILE A 214 37.70 -19.77 13.08
CA ILE A 214 36.45 -19.22 12.55
C ILE A 214 36.16 -19.82 11.18
N LEU A 215 34.91 -20.22 10.97
CA LEU A 215 34.35 -20.53 9.68
C LEU A 215 33.43 -19.39 9.23
N ARG A 216 33.73 -18.82 8.06
CA ARG A 216 32.95 -17.74 7.45
C ARG A 216 32.25 -18.28 6.20
N LEU A 217 30.93 -18.14 6.16
CA LEU A 217 30.09 -18.55 5.03
C LEU A 217 29.52 -17.29 4.36
N ALA A 218 30.00 -16.98 3.16
CA ALA A 218 29.48 -15.86 2.35
C ALA A 218 28.65 -16.41 1.19
N MET A 219 27.49 -15.81 0.90
CA MET A 219 26.70 -16.23 -0.26
C MET A 219 27.47 -15.97 -1.55
N THR A 220 27.42 -16.91 -2.49
CA THR A 220 28.02 -16.72 -3.82
C THR A 220 27.33 -15.58 -4.59
N PRO A 221 28.02 -14.89 -5.51
CA PRO A 221 27.40 -13.86 -6.34
C PRO A 221 26.18 -14.35 -7.12
N ALA A 222 26.21 -15.61 -7.58
CA ALA A 222 25.08 -16.26 -8.24
C ALA A 222 23.86 -16.35 -7.31
N LYS A 223 24.06 -16.77 -6.05
CA LYS A 223 22.98 -16.85 -5.09
C LYS A 223 22.40 -15.49 -4.72
N ILE A 224 23.24 -14.47 -4.59
CA ILE A 224 22.82 -13.10 -4.34
C ILE A 224 21.93 -12.59 -5.50
N ALA A 225 22.34 -12.83 -6.75
CA ALA A 225 21.56 -12.45 -7.92
C ALA A 225 20.20 -13.18 -7.99
N GLU A 226 20.19 -14.48 -7.67
CA GLU A 226 18.96 -15.29 -7.59
C GLU A 226 17.98 -14.72 -6.55
N ILE A 227 18.46 -14.41 -5.34
CA ILE A 227 17.63 -13.84 -4.27
C ILE A 227 17.07 -12.49 -4.71
N ARG A 228 17.89 -11.62 -5.29
CA ARG A 228 17.44 -10.29 -5.78
C ARG A 228 16.36 -10.43 -6.86
N GLU A 229 16.55 -11.33 -7.81
CA GLU A 229 15.57 -11.55 -8.88
C GLU A 229 14.26 -12.11 -8.33
N TYR A 230 14.33 -13.09 -7.42
CA TYR A 230 13.17 -13.63 -6.73
C TYR A 230 12.43 -12.55 -5.95
N SER A 231 13.14 -11.74 -5.16
CA SER A 231 12.54 -10.66 -4.36
C SER A 231 11.82 -9.63 -5.21
N ILE A 232 12.39 -9.23 -6.36
CA ILE A 232 11.71 -8.31 -7.28
C ILE A 232 10.49 -8.96 -7.91
N LYS A 233 10.60 -10.19 -8.40
CA LYS A 233 9.48 -10.88 -9.05
C LYS A 233 8.32 -11.11 -8.08
N GLN A 234 8.63 -11.47 -6.84
CA GLN A 234 7.63 -11.65 -5.79
C GLN A 234 6.97 -10.32 -5.43
N ASN A 235 7.75 -9.28 -5.13
CA ASN A 235 7.19 -7.96 -4.81
C ASN A 235 6.37 -7.39 -5.98
N LEU A 236 6.79 -7.58 -7.23
CA LEU A 236 6.04 -7.18 -8.43
C LEU A 236 4.66 -7.86 -8.48
N THR A 237 4.62 -9.16 -8.18
CA THR A 237 3.38 -9.94 -8.13
C THR A 237 2.47 -9.44 -7.01
N THR A 238 3.03 -9.23 -5.81
CA THR A 238 2.30 -8.68 -4.66
C THR A 238 1.74 -7.29 -4.95
N VAL A 239 2.53 -6.39 -5.55
CA VAL A 239 2.07 -5.06 -5.96
C VAL A 239 0.94 -5.18 -6.98
N ARG A 240 1.08 -6.03 -8.00
CA ARG A 240 0.02 -6.24 -9.00
C ARG A 240 -1.29 -6.72 -8.34
N ASN A 241 -1.21 -7.66 -7.40
CA ASN A 241 -2.39 -8.14 -6.68
C ASN A 241 -3.03 -7.02 -5.85
N ARG A 242 -2.23 -6.25 -5.09
CA ARG A 242 -2.72 -5.11 -4.30
C ARG A 242 -3.38 -4.04 -5.15
N VAL A 243 -2.85 -3.81 -6.34
CA VAL A 243 -3.43 -2.84 -7.27
C VAL A 243 -4.76 -3.34 -7.83
N ASN A 244 -4.90 -4.62 -8.16
CA ASN A 244 -6.18 -5.18 -8.60
C ASN A 244 -7.26 -5.04 -7.52
N GLU A 245 -6.88 -5.12 -6.26
CA GLU A 245 -7.79 -4.96 -5.12
C GLU A 245 -8.28 -3.52 -4.92
N LEU A 246 -7.58 -2.52 -5.46
CA LEU A 246 -8.04 -1.13 -5.47
C LEU A 246 -9.21 -0.91 -6.45
N GLY A 247 -9.54 -1.90 -7.29
CA GLY A 247 -10.65 -1.81 -8.25
C GLY A 247 -10.36 -0.88 -9.44
N VAL A 248 -9.08 -0.67 -9.75
CA VAL A 248 -8.62 0.21 -10.82
C VAL A 248 -8.74 -0.48 -12.18
N ALA A 249 -9.22 0.24 -13.19
CA ALA A 249 -9.20 -0.24 -14.56
C ALA A 249 -7.78 -0.11 -15.13
N GLU A 250 -7.21 -1.25 -15.57
CA GLU A 250 -5.93 -1.30 -16.32
C GLU A 250 -4.71 -0.65 -15.64
N PRO A 251 -4.32 -1.11 -14.44
CA PRO A 251 -3.12 -0.63 -13.79
C PRO A 251 -1.83 -1.04 -14.53
N LEU A 252 -0.86 -0.12 -14.58
CA LEU A 252 0.49 -0.45 -15.06
C LEU A 252 1.38 -0.79 -13.86
N VAL A 253 1.89 -2.02 -13.82
CA VAL A 253 2.85 -2.46 -12.78
C VAL A 253 4.03 -3.14 -13.46
N GLN A 254 5.18 -2.46 -13.43
CA GLN A 254 6.40 -2.88 -14.13
C GLN A 254 7.65 -2.73 -13.26
N ARG A 255 8.69 -3.50 -13.57
CA ARG A 255 10.01 -3.35 -12.98
C ARG A 255 10.74 -2.18 -13.65
N GLN A 256 11.34 -1.31 -12.85
CA GLN A 256 12.21 -0.22 -13.32
C GLN A 256 13.63 -0.44 -12.77
N GLY A 257 14.57 -0.80 -13.64
CA GLY A 257 15.96 -1.06 -13.23
C GLY A 257 16.11 -2.30 -12.32
N ALA A 258 17.12 -2.29 -11.45
CA ALA A 258 17.49 -3.47 -10.68
C ALA A 258 16.58 -3.72 -9.45
N ASN A 259 16.18 -2.66 -8.76
CA ASN A 259 15.50 -2.72 -7.45
C ASN A 259 14.23 -1.86 -7.34
N ARG A 260 13.69 -1.31 -8.44
CA ARG A 260 12.49 -0.46 -8.39
C ARG A 260 11.31 -1.05 -9.14
N ILE A 261 10.11 -0.67 -8.71
CA ILE A 261 8.83 -1.05 -9.31
C ILE A 261 8.05 0.23 -9.57
N VAL A 262 7.68 0.46 -10.82
CA VAL A 262 6.80 1.56 -11.23
C VAL A 262 5.36 1.08 -11.20
N VAL A 263 4.49 1.90 -10.60
CA VAL A 263 3.05 1.66 -10.49
C VAL A 263 2.30 2.89 -10.95
N GLU A 264 1.44 2.71 -11.95
CA GLU A 264 0.56 3.77 -12.44
C GLU A 264 -0.89 3.33 -12.30
N LEU A 265 -1.66 4.13 -11.56
CA LEU A 265 -3.07 3.88 -11.27
C LEU A 265 -3.91 4.97 -11.89
N PRO A 266 -4.48 4.73 -13.07
CA PRO A 266 -5.31 5.72 -13.72
C PRO A 266 -6.69 5.81 -13.06
N GLY A 267 -7.25 7.01 -12.95
CA GLY A 267 -8.58 7.22 -12.37
C GLY A 267 -8.71 6.99 -10.86
N VAL A 268 -7.61 6.69 -10.15
CA VAL A 268 -7.60 6.63 -8.68
C VAL A 268 -7.63 8.04 -8.11
N GLN A 269 -8.74 8.38 -7.45
CA GLN A 269 -8.92 9.67 -6.79
C GLN A 269 -8.36 9.65 -5.35
N ASP A 270 -8.52 8.55 -4.62
CA ASP A 270 -7.98 8.42 -3.25
C ASP A 270 -6.55 7.86 -3.26
N THR A 271 -5.59 8.77 -3.33
CA THR A 271 -4.16 8.45 -3.35
C THR A 271 -3.65 7.99 -1.98
N ALA A 272 -4.32 8.40 -0.89
CA ALA A 272 -3.95 7.99 0.47
C ALA A 272 -4.31 6.53 0.69
N GLU A 273 -5.48 6.11 0.21
CA GLU A 273 -5.90 4.71 0.21
C GLU A 273 -4.97 3.83 -0.64
N ALA A 274 -4.65 4.27 -1.86
CA ALA A 274 -3.70 3.55 -2.71
C ALA A 274 -2.32 3.41 -2.04
N LYS A 275 -1.79 4.50 -1.48
CA LYS A 275 -0.52 4.50 -0.75
C LYS A 275 -0.55 3.59 0.46
N ARG A 276 -1.65 3.59 1.22
CA ARG A 276 -1.85 2.72 2.39
C ARG A 276 -1.84 1.25 1.99
N ILE A 277 -2.50 0.88 0.89
CA ILE A 277 -2.58 -0.52 0.43
C ILE A 277 -1.25 -0.98 -0.18
N LEU A 278 -0.60 -0.14 -1.00
CA LEU A 278 0.67 -0.49 -1.64
C LEU A 278 1.85 -0.47 -0.68
N GLY A 279 1.89 0.49 0.25
CA GLY A 279 2.99 0.70 1.21
C GLY A 279 2.97 -0.19 2.44
N LYS A 280 1.84 -0.86 2.74
CA LYS A 280 1.76 -1.73 3.92
C LYS A 280 2.59 -2.99 3.74
N THR A 281 3.71 -3.08 4.43
CA THR A 281 4.50 -4.31 4.50
C THR A 281 3.89 -5.20 5.58
N ALA A 282 2.84 -5.91 5.20
CA ALA A 282 2.13 -6.85 6.07
C ALA A 282 2.50 -8.27 5.67
N ASN A 283 3.25 -8.95 6.53
CA ASN A 283 3.47 -10.38 6.44
C ASN A 283 2.69 -11.07 7.57
N LEU A 284 2.22 -12.28 7.29
CA LEU A 284 1.51 -13.10 8.26
C LEU A 284 2.29 -14.37 8.48
N GLU A 285 2.44 -14.74 9.75
CA GLU A 285 3.05 -15.99 10.16
C GLU A 285 2.08 -16.79 11.01
N PHE A 286 1.97 -18.07 10.69
CA PHE A 286 1.16 -19.02 11.45
C PHE A 286 2.11 -19.87 12.27
N ARG A 287 1.93 -19.83 13.59
CA ARG A 287 2.78 -20.54 14.56
C ARG A 287 1.91 -21.23 15.62
N LEU A 288 2.44 -22.25 16.29
CA LEU A 288 1.75 -22.87 17.42
C LEU A 288 1.87 -21.98 18.67
N GLY A 289 0.79 -21.84 19.42
CA GLY A 289 0.82 -21.27 20.75
C GLY A 289 1.56 -22.20 21.70
N ALA A 290 2.42 -21.65 22.56
CA ALA A 290 3.19 -22.42 23.49
C ALA A 290 2.32 -22.88 24.68
N GLY A 291 2.52 -24.12 25.10
CA GLY A 291 1.97 -24.66 26.34
C GLY A 291 2.80 -24.25 27.57
N PRO A 292 2.28 -24.54 28.79
CA PRO A 292 2.97 -24.22 30.04
C PRO A 292 4.34 -24.90 30.20
N ASP A 293 4.51 -26.09 29.62
CA ASP A 293 5.71 -26.91 29.75
C ASP A 293 6.74 -26.69 28.63
N ASP A 294 6.43 -25.82 27.66
CA ASP A 294 7.32 -25.57 26.52
C ASP A 294 8.54 -24.74 26.94
N SER A 295 9.71 -25.12 26.41
CA SER A 295 10.98 -24.48 26.76
C SER A 295 11.01 -23.01 26.35
N LYS A 296 11.51 -22.14 27.25
CA LYS A 296 11.78 -20.72 26.95
C LYS A 296 12.79 -20.52 25.79
N ALA A 297 13.57 -21.55 25.45
CA ALA A 297 14.48 -21.50 24.32
C ALA A 297 13.79 -21.69 22.96
N THR A 298 12.59 -22.27 22.94
CA THR A 298 11.81 -22.52 21.73
C THR A 298 10.57 -21.62 21.62
N THR A 299 10.35 -20.75 22.60
CA THR A 299 9.21 -19.85 22.67
C THR A 299 9.63 -18.38 22.62
N GLU A 300 8.70 -17.54 22.18
CA GLU A 300 8.83 -16.09 22.07
C GLU A 300 7.53 -15.44 22.53
N MET A 301 7.62 -14.34 23.27
CA MET A 301 6.45 -13.61 23.77
C MET A 301 6.01 -12.57 22.74
N PHE A 302 4.72 -12.55 22.42
CA PHE A 302 4.15 -11.54 21.52
C PHE A 302 2.98 -10.81 22.19
N GLU A 303 2.93 -9.51 21.99
CA GLU A 303 1.78 -8.69 22.37
C GLU A 303 0.62 -8.92 21.41
N PHE A 304 -0.61 -8.82 21.93
CA PHE A 304 -1.79 -8.79 21.07
C PHE A 304 -1.86 -7.44 20.36
N ARG A 305 -2.38 -7.46 19.13
CA ARG A 305 -2.68 -6.23 18.39
C ARG A 305 -3.75 -5.40 19.10
N GLU A 306 -4.72 -6.08 19.71
CA GLU A 306 -5.72 -5.48 20.58
C GLU A 306 -5.12 -5.16 21.96
N GLY A 307 -5.34 -3.94 22.44
CA GLY A 307 -4.92 -3.53 23.78
C GLY A 307 -5.69 -4.26 24.88
N GLY A 308 -5.08 -4.41 26.05
CA GLY A 308 -5.74 -4.97 27.24
C GLY A 308 -5.63 -6.48 27.41
N ARG A 309 -4.99 -7.20 26.49
CA ARG A 309 -4.61 -8.61 26.66
C ARG A 309 -3.13 -8.74 27.02
N PRO A 310 -2.76 -9.60 28.00
CA PRO A 310 -1.36 -9.85 28.31
C PRO A 310 -0.68 -10.54 27.13
N ALA A 311 0.63 -10.31 26.97
CA ALA A 311 1.41 -10.99 25.94
C ALA A 311 1.31 -12.51 26.09
N ALA A 312 1.28 -13.23 24.96
CA ALA A 312 1.17 -14.68 24.93
C ALA A 312 2.45 -15.34 24.40
N PRO A 313 2.86 -16.50 24.96
CA PRO A 313 3.99 -17.25 24.46
C PRO A 313 3.58 -18.03 23.19
N VAL A 314 4.41 -17.94 22.17
CA VAL A 314 4.24 -18.64 20.88
C VAL A 314 5.52 -19.37 20.54
N GLU A 315 5.42 -20.54 19.94
CA GLU A 315 6.58 -21.27 19.45
C GLU A 315 7.32 -20.47 18.36
N ARG A 316 8.65 -20.63 18.29
CA ARG A 316 9.48 -20.05 17.23
C ARG A 316 9.31 -20.77 15.89
N GLY A 317 8.74 -21.98 15.90
CA GLY A 317 8.49 -22.78 14.70
C GLY A 317 7.44 -22.14 13.80
N LEU A 318 7.83 -21.88 12.55
CA LEU A 318 6.92 -21.39 11.51
C LEU A 318 6.19 -22.58 10.87
N ILE A 319 4.86 -22.52 10.80
CA ILE A 319 4.04 -23.51 10.08
C ILE A 319 3.96 -23.10 8.60
N ILE A 320 3.40 -21.92 8.35
CA ILE A 320 3.26 -21.31 7.02
C ILE A 320 3.31 -19.79 7.15
N THR A 321 3.49 -19.13 6.01
CA THR A 321 3.44 -17.67 5.84
C THR A 321 2.28 -17.27 4.94
N GLY A 322 1.94 -15.98 4.95
CA GLY A 322 0.85 -15.40 4.16
C GLY A 322 1.05 -15.44 2.63
N ASP A 323 2.25 -15.70 2.13
CA ASP A 323 2.53 -15.92 0.70
C ASP A 323 1.92 -17.23 0.17
N GLN A 324 1.63 -18.20 1.04
CA GLN A 324 0.98 -19.46 0.70
C GLN A 324 -0.56 -19.34 0.62
N VAL A 325 -1.10 -18.12 0.73
CA VAL A 325 -2.54 -17.83 0.69
C VAL A 325 -2.95 -17.47 -0.74
N THR A 326 -3.93 -18.21 -1.28
CA THR A 326 -4.45 -18.01 -2.64
C THR A 326 -5.74 -17.19 -2.68
N ASP A 327 -6.58 -17.29 -1.64
CA ASP A 327 -7.80 -16.49 -1.51
C ASP A 327 -8.05 -16.19 -0.03
N ALA A 328 -8.59 -15.00 0.23
CA ALA A 328 -9.02 -14.58 1.56
C ALA A 328 -10.23 -13.65 1.46
N LYS A 329 -11.29 -14.01 2.20
CA LYS A 329 -12.58 -13.30 2.18
C LYS A 329 -13.06 -13.00 3.59
N ALA A 330 -13.33 -11.73 3.84
CA ALA A 330 -14.03 -11.31 5.04
C ALA A 330 -15.47 -11.82 5.02
N GLY A 331 -15.98 -12.24 6.17
CA GLY A 331 -17.35 -12.71 6.34
C GLY A 331 -17.77 -12.58 7.80
N PHE A 332 -18.93 -13.13 8.12
CA PHE A 332 -19.44 -13.20 9.49
C PHE A 332 -19.73 -14.65 9.86
N ASP A 333 -19.54 -14.97 11.13
CA ASP A 333 -19.98 -16.25 11.70
C ASP A 333 -21.52 -16.25 11.90
N GLU A 334 -22.06 -17.39 12.33
CA GLU A 334 -23.50 -17.56 12.61
C GLU A 334 -24.02 -16.65 13.73
N HIS A 335 -23.12 -16.07 14.53
CA HIS A 335 -23.43 -15.14 15.62
C HIS A 335 -23.18 -13.68 15.24
N GLY A 336 -22.90 -13.38 13.96
CA GLY A 336 -22.63 -12.03 13.47
C GLY A 336 -21.25 -11.48 13.83
N ARG A 337 -20.31 -12.31 14.31
CA ARG A 337 -18.93 -11.91 14.58
C ARG A 337 -18.10 -11.95 13.29
N PRO A 338 -17.23 -10.95 13.05
CA PRO A 338 -16.40 -10.93 11.85
C PRO A 338 -15.37 -12.07 11.84
N GLN A 339 -15.19 -12.69 10.68
CA GLN A 339 -14.21 -13.73 10.41
C GLN A 339 -13.53 -13.52 9.06
N VAL A 340 -12.37 -14.14 8.84
CA VAL A 340 -11.73 -14.22 7.53
C VAL A 340 -11.60 -15.68 7.12
N ASN A 341 -12.21 -16.03 6.00
CA ASN A 341 -12.06 -17.34 5.38
C ASN A 341 -10.80 -17.34 4.52
N ILE A 342 -9.91 -18.30 4.73
CA ILE A 342 -8.61 -18.41 4.07
C ILE A 342 -8.57 -19.68 3.24
N LYS A 343 -8.02 -19.57 2.04
CA LYS A 343 -7.64 -20.68 1.18
C LYS A 343 -6.14 -20.63 0.91
N LEU A 344 -5.46 -21.72 1.20
CA LEU A 344 -4.05 -21.94 0.92
C LEU A 344 -3.85 -22.58 -0.46
N ASP A 345 -2.63 -22.49 -0.98
CA ASP A 345 -2.21 -23.36 -2.07
C ASP A 345 -2.01 -24.82 -1.59
N GLY A 346 -1.65 -25.71 -2.52
CA GLY A 346 -1.44 -27.13 -2.19
C GLY A 346 -0.33 -27.35 -1.17
N HIS A 347 0.79 -26.63 -1.29
CA HIS A 347 1.94 -26.79 -0.41
C HIS A 347 1.66 -26.30 1.01
N GLY A 348 1.10 -25.09 1.14
CA GLY A 348 0.65 -24.54 2.40
C GLY A 348 -0.44 -25.38 3.07
N GLY A 349 -1.38 -25.92 2.28
CA GLY A 349 -2.41 -26.84 2.78
C GLY A 349 -1.82 -28.12 3.40
N ASP A 350 -0.80 -28.70 2.77
CA ASP A 350 -0.11 -29.89 3.28
C ASP A 350 0.72 -29.61 4.54
N LEU A 351 1.40 -28.46 4.59
CA LEU A 351 2.12 -28.01 5.79
C LEU A 351 1.16 -27.78 6.96
N MET A 352 0.05 -27.07 6.72
CA MET A 352 -0.98 -26.82 7.71
C MET A 352 -1.62 -28.12 8.21
N SER A 353 -1.94 -29.05 7.31
CA SER A 353 -2.52 -30.34 7.70
C SER A 353 -1.56 -31.16 8.54
N ARG A 354 -0.28 -31.23 8.16
CA ARG A 354 0.74 -31.93 8.96
C ARG A 354 0.95 -31.29 10.34
N ALA A 355 1.03 -29.97 10.39
CA ALA A 355 1.21 -29.24 11.65
C ALA A 355 0.01 -29.39 12.58
N THR A 356 -1.22 -29.36 12.07
CA THR A 356 -2.42 -29.38 12.92
C THR A 356 -2.89 -30.77 13.33
N ARG A 357 -2.63 -31.83 12.54
CA ARG A 357 -3.04 -33.22 12.85
C ARG A 357 -2.62 -33.69 14.24
N ALA A 358 -1.39 -33.39 14.65
CA ALA A 358 -0.85 -33.80 15.95
C ALA A 358 -1.05 -32.75 17.06
N ASN A 359 -1.65 -31.59 16.73
CA ASN A 359 -1.75 -30.44 17.62
C ASN A 359 -3.21 -29.99 17.85
N VAL A 360 -4.19 -30.86 17.59
CA VAL A 360 -5.61 -30.61 17.93
C VAL A 360 -5.72 -30.37 19.45
N GLY A 361 -6.44 -29.32 19.83
CA GLY A 361 -6.56 -28.85 21.21
C GLY A 361 -5.50 -27.84 21.64
N ARG A 362 -4.40 -27.68 20.88
CA ARG A 362 -3.43 -26.60 21.12
C ARG A 362 -3.90 -25.28 20.50
N SER A 363 -3.33 -24.17 20.97
CA SER A 363 -3.59 -22.87 20.36
C SER A 363 -2.74 -22.66 19.11
N MET A 364 -3.26 -21.92 18.14
CA MET A 364 -2.54 -21.44 16.96
C MET A 364 -2.55 -19.92 16.96
N ALA A 365 -1.37 -19.33 16.83
CA ALA A 365 -1.17 -17.90 16.75
C ALA A 365 -1.06 -17.48 15.28
N VAL A 366 -1.79 -16.44 14.93
CA VAL A 366 -1.62 -15.68 13.69
C VAL A 366 -0.91 -14.38 14.06
N ILE A 367 0.36 -14.29 13.66
CA ILE A 367 1.21 -13.13 13.94
C ILE A 367 1.20 -12.24 12.70
N PHE A 368 0.84 -10.98 12.92
CA PHE A 368 0.95 -9.91 11.95
C PHE A 368 2.25 -9.17 12.14
N ILE A 369 3.01 -9.12 11.07
CA ILE A 369 4.29 -8.45 11.00
C ILE A 369 4.07 -7.21 10.15
N GLU A 370 4.05 -6.07 10.81
CA GLU A 370 3.97 -4.77 10.18
C GLU A 370 5.35 -4.12 10.21
N GLN A 371 5.80 -3.60 9.07
CA GLN A 371 6.93 -2.70 9.07
C GLN A 371 6.45 -1.26 9.01
N LYS A 372 6.73 -0.52 10.09
CA LYS A 372 6.41 0.89 10.16
C LYS A 372 7.61 1.69 9.65
N PRO A 373 7.43 2.56 8.65
CA PRO A 373 8.45 3.54 8.32
C PRO A 373 8.64 4.44 9.54
N THR A 374 9.89 4.66 9.92
CA THR A 374 10.31 5.58 10.97
C THR A 374 11.27 6.56 10.32
N THR A 375 10.87 7.82 10.26
CA THR A 375 11.71 8.87 9.68
C THR A 375 12.75 9.29 10.72
N THR A 376 14.01 8.99 10.46
CA THR A 376 15.13 9.46 11.29
C THR A 376 15.86 10.57 10.53
N TYR A 377 16.16 11.69 11.19
CA TYR A 377 16.93 12.77 10.56
C TYR A 377 18.41 12.56 10.82
N THR A 378 19.18 12.35 9.75
CA THR A 378 20.64 12.27 9.84
C THR A 378 21.23 13.51 9.21
N LYS A 379 22.17 14.13 9.92
CA LYS A 379 22.97 15.24 9.38
C LYS A 379 23.85 14.72 8.26
N GLN A 380 23.57 15.13 7.03
CA GLN A 380 24.45 14.87 5.88
C GLN A 380 24.95 16.19 5.31
N MET A 381 26.21 16.19 4.87
CA MET A 381 26.75 17.29 4.07
C MET A 381 26.20 17.18 2.65
N VAL A 382 25.24 18.04 2.30
CA VAL A 382 24.75 18.17 0.93
C VAL A 382 25.30 19.49 0.38
N ASN A 383 26.18 19.41 -0.62
CA ASN A 383 26.82 20.57 -1.25
C ASN A 383 27.57 21.49 -0.26
N GLY A 384 28.21 20.92 0.78
CA GLY A 384 29.00 21.68 1.75
C GLY A 384 28.20 22.36 2.87
N VAL A 385 26.89 22.16 2.93
CA VAL A 385 26.01 22.65 4.00
C VAL A 385 25.45 21.46 4.79
N GLU A 386 25.52 21.51 6.13
CA GLU A 386 24.84 20.53 6.98
C GLU A 386 23.34 20.64 6.78
N LYS A 387 22.71 19.58 6.25
CA LYS A 387 21.26 19.49 6.12
C LYS A 387 20.78 18.23 6.81
N ASP A 388 19.69 18.37 7.57
CA ASP A 388 18.96 17.22 8.10
C ASP A 388 18.29 16.50 6.93
N VAL A 389 18.83 15.34 6.56
CA VAL A 389 18.26 14.49 5.51
C VAL A 389 17.37 13.44 6.18
N PRO A 390 16.08 13.35 5.81
CA PRO A 390 15.21 12.30 6.31
C PRO A 390 15.67 10.95 5.74
N VAL A 391 16.16 10.06 6.60
CA VAL A 391 16.42 8.67 6.29
C VAL A 391 15.24 7.86 6.80
N GLN A 392 14.48 7.25 5.89
CA GLN A 392 13.42 6.32 6.28
C GLN A 392 14.07 4.99 6.69
N THR A 393 13.92 4.63 7.95
CA THR A 393 14.22 3.28 8.44
C THR A 393 12.92 2.53 8.68
N PHE A 394 12.98 1.21 8.75
CA PHE A 394 11.79 0.39 9.04
C PHE A 394 11.95 -0.27 10.40
N LYS A 395 10.96 -0.07 11.26
CA LYS A 395 10.82 -0.83 12.51
C LYS A 395 9.80 -1.93 12.29
N GLU A 396 10.23 -3.16 12.54
CA GLU A 396 9.36 -4.33 12.51
C GLU A 396 8.59 -4.43 13.83
N GLU A 397 7.26 -4.47 13.74
CA GLU A 397 6.36 -4.77 14.85
C GLU A 397 5.66 -6.12 14.59
N LYS A 398 5.80 -7.05 15.53
CA LYS A 398 5.12 -8.35 15.50
C LYS A 398 4.02 -8.37 16.54
N LYS A 399 2.77 -8.54 16.12
CA LYS A 399 1.62 -8.59 17.02
C LYS A 399 0.71 -9.76 16.70
N ILE A 400 0.16 -10.40 17.73
CA ILE A 400 -0.85 -11.46 17.56
C ILE A 400 -2.17 -10.80 17.16
N ILE A 401 -2.71 -11.18 15.99
CA ILE A 401 -4.09 -10.82 15.61
C ILE A 401 -5.08 -11.83 16.17
N SER A 402 -4.74 -13.12 16.10
CA SER A 402 -5.63 -14.18 16.57
C SER A 402 -4.83 -15.26 17.27
N LEU A 403 -5.32 -15.70 18.43
CA LEU A 403 -4.83 -16.87 19.16
C LEU A 403 -6.03 -17.76 19.42
N ALA A 404 -6.17 -18.82 18.63
CA ALA A 404 -7.37 -19.65 18.64
C ALA A 404 -7.02 -21.14 18.79
N THR A 405 -7.86 -21.88 19.49
CA THR A 405 -7.67 -23.33 19.67
C THR A 405 -7.97 -24.09 18.37
N ILE A 406 -7.07 -25.00 17.99
CA ILE A 406 -7.23 -25.90 16.86
C ILE A 406 -8.28 -26.95 17.23
N GLN A 407 -9.49 -26.85 16.67
CA GLN A 407 -10.59 -27.78 16.98
C GLN A 407 -10.54 -29.08 16.18
N SER A 408 -9.95 -29.04 14.99
CA SER A 408 -9.81 -30.17 14.08
C SER A 408 -8.57 -29.97 13.20
N PRO A 409 -8.05 -31.04 12.55
CA PRO A 409 -6.99 -30.89 11.57
C PRO A 409 -7.40 -29.93 10.46
N LEU A 410 -6.63 -28.86 10.26
CA LEU A 410 -6.88 -27.84 9.27
C LEU A 410 -6.26 -28.26 7.93
N GLY A 411 -7.06 -28.24 6.86
CA GLY A 411 -6.57 -28.49 5.49
C GLY A 411 -6.15 -27.20 4.80
N ALA A 412 -6.31 -27.18 3.48
CA ALA A 412 -6.07 -25.98 2.67
C ALA A 412 -7.10 -24.85 2.91
N GLN A 413 -8.18 -25.09 3.66
CA GLN A 413 -9.19 -24.08 3.96
C GLN A 413 -9.45 -24.03 5.47
N PHE A 414 -9.41 -22.83 6.03
CA PHE A 414 -9.74 -22.57 7.43
C PHE A 414 -10.21 -21.13 7.62
N ARG A 415 -10.66 -20.78 8.82
CA ARG A 415 -11.14 -19.43 9.15
C ARG A 415 -10.39 -18.84 10.33
N ILE A 416 -10.11 -17.55 10.29
CA ILE A 416 -9.63 -16.75 11.41
C ILE A 416 -10.82 -16.05 12.06
N THR A 417 -10.97 -16.23 13.37
CA THR A 417 -12.01 -15.59 14.19
C THR A 417 -11.37 -14.71 15.26
N GLY A 418 -12.20 -13.92 15.97
CA GLY A 418 -11.74 -13.02 17.04
C GLY A 418 -11.17 -11.70 16.53
N LEU A 419 -11.67 -11.22 15.37
CA LEU A 419 -11.28 -9.94 14.77
C LEU A 419 -12.16 -8.79 15.30
N ASN A 420 -11.63 -7.58 15.35
CA ASN A 420 -12.34 -6.42 15.87
C ASN A 420 -13.06 -5.66 14.75
N GLY A 421 -14.36 -5.97 14.61
CA GLY A 421 -15.26 -5.30 13.67
C GLY A 421 -15.03 -5.69 12.20
N ALA A 422 -15.92 -5.18 11.33
CA ALA A 422 -15.90 -5.49 9.90
C ALA A 422 -14.72 -4.85 9.15
N GLY A 423 -14.21 -3.71 9.64
CA GLY A 423 -13.09 -3.01 9.00
C GLY A 423 -11.78 -3.81 9.08
N GLU A 424 -11.48 -4.40 10.24
CA GLU A 424 -10.27 -5.20 10.42
C GLU A 424 -10.31 -6.50 9.61
N SER A 425 -11.47 -7.18 9.54
CA SER A 425 -11.58 -8.41 8.76
C SER A 425 -11.43 -8.16 7.26
N SER A 426 -12.00 -7.07 6.74
CA SER A 426 -11.78 -6.64 5.35
C SER A 426 -10.33 -6.29 5.08
N GLU A 427 -9.67 -5.54 5.97
CA GLU A 427 -8.25 -5.19 5.83
C GLU A 427 -7.35 -6.42 5.88
N LEU A 428 -7.59 -7.34 6.82
CA LEU A 428 -6.82 -8.58 6.93
C LEU A 428 -7.02 -9.47 5.69
N ALA A 429 -8.26 -9.62 5.22
CA ALA A 429 -8.56 -10.39 4.02
C ALA A 429 -7.87 -9.80 2.78
N LEU A 430 -7.86 -8.48 2.65
CA LEU A 430 -7.14 -7.78 1.59
C LEU A 430 -5.63 -8.08 1.64
N LEU A 431 -5.01 -7.93 2.80
CA LEU A 431 -3.56 -8.14 2.97
C LEU A 431 -3.16 -9.61 2.74
N LEU A 432 -4.01 -10.55 3.15
CA LEU A 432 -3.85 -11.99 2.89
C LEU A 432 -3.90 -12.31 1.40
N ARG A 433 -4.87 -11.75 0.66
CA ARG A 433 -5.03 -12.02 -0.78
C ARG A 433 -3.96 -11.34 -1.62
N ALA A 434 -3.52 -10.17 -1.17
CA ALA A 434 -2.38 -9.46 -1.76
C ALA A 434 -1.08 -10.27 -1.66
N GLY A 435 -0.93 -11.09 -0.61
CA GLY A 435 0.27 -11.85 -0.32
C GLY A 435 1.34 -11.03 0.40
N GLY A 436 2.31 -11.74 0.97
CA GLY A 436 3.47 -11.14 1.63
C GLY A 436 4.43 -10.47 0.66
N LEU A 437 5.22 -9.52 1.16
CA LEU A 437 6.37 -8.98 0.44
C LEU A 437 7.60 -9.83 0.74
N ALA A 438 8.38 -10.17 -0.29
CA ALA A 438 9.67 -10.84 -0.12
C ALA A 438 10.71 -9.91 0.52
N ALA A 439 10.57 -8.60 0.29
CA ALA A 439 11.44 -7.58 0.83
C ALA A 439 10.65 -6.29 1.11
N PRO A 440 11.06 -5.49 2.12
CA PRO A 440 10.47 -4.18 2.37
C PRO A 440 10.54 -3.27 1.15
N MET A 441 9.56 -2.37 1.01
CA MET A 441 9.58 -1.35 -0.04
C MET A 441 9.21 0.01 0.52
N TYR A 442 9.79 1.06 -0.04
CA TYR A 442 9.42 2.45 0.25
C TYR A 442 9.08 3.21 -1.04
N PHE A 443 8.29 4.26 -0.91
CA PHE A 443 8.01 5.17 -2.02
C PHE A 443 9.22 6.09 -2.24
N ALA A 444 9.96 5.84 -3.32
CA ALA A 444 11.07 6.68 -3.76
C ALA A 444 10.57 7.94 -4.47
N GLU A 445 9.49 7.82 -5.25
CA GLU A 445 8.84 8.95 -5.92
C GLU A 445 7.31 8.79 -5.85
N GLU A 446 6.62 9.92 -5.67
CA GLU A 446 5.16 9.99 -5.67
C GLU A 446 4.76 11.22 -6.49
N ARG A 447 3.99 10.99 -7.55
CA ARG A 447 3.45 12.06 -8.38
C ARG A 447 1.98 11.80 -8.65
N THR A 448 1.12 12.77 -8.31
CA THR A 448 -0.21 12.78 -8.90
C THR A 448 -0.04 13.18 -10.35
N ILE A 449 -0.39 12.27 -11.25
CA ILE A 449 -0.55 12.62 -12.66
C ILE A 449 -1.84 13.42 -12.70
N GLY A 450 -1.71 14.75 -12.64
CA GLY A 450 -2.81 15.62 -13.00
C GLY A 450 -3.16 15.40 -14.48
N PRO A 451 -4.34 15.83 -14.94
CA PRO A 451 -4.70 15.77 -16.34
C PRO A 451 -3.75 16.53 -17.29
N SER A 452 -2.61 17.07 -16.86
CA SER A 452 -1.86 18.15 -17.53
C SER A 452 -1.52 17.92 -19.01
N LEU A 453 -1.15 16.71 -19.42
CA LEU A 453 -0.93 16.39 -20.85
C LEU A 453 -2.24 16.44 -21.66
N GLY A 454 -3.36 16.09 -21.02
CA GLY A 454 -4.72 16.23 -21.52
C GLY A 454 -5.34 17.61 -21.30
N ALA A 455 -4.94 18.36 -20.27
CA ALA A 455 -5.51 19.65 -19.88
C ALA A 455 -5.26 20.68 -20.96
N ASP A 456 -4.02 20.73 -21.48
CA ASP A 456 -3.69 21.57 -22.63
C ASP A 456 -4.53 21.21 -23.87
N ASN A 457 -4.74 19.92 -24.11
CA ASN A 457 -5.59 19.44 -25.20
C ASN A 457 -7.07 19.75 -24.96
N ILE A 458 -7.54 19.73 -23.72
CA ILE A 458 -8.89 20.14 -23.31
C ILE A 458 -9.06 21.63 -23.56
N THR A 459 -8.13 22.48 -23.09
CA THR A 459 -8.19 23.92 -23.35
C THR A 459 -8.17 24.23 -24.83
N LYS A 460 -7.28 23.60 -25.60
CA LYS A 460 -7.25 23.76 -27.06
C LYS A 460 -8.53 23.26 -27.73
N GLY A 461 -9.11 22.16 -27.24
CA GLY A 461 -10.38 21.61 -27.73
C GLY A 461 -11.56 22.53 -27.42
N ILE A 462 -11.64 23.08 -26.21
CA ILE A 462 -12.64 24.06 -25.79
C ILE A 462 -12.48 25.34 -26.61
N ASP A 463 -11.26 25.86 -26.76
CA ASP A 463 -10.97 27.04 -27.57
C ASP A 463 -11.34 26.81 -29.03
N ALA A 464 -10.98 25.67 -29.62
CA ALA A 464 -11.34 25.32 -30.99
C ALA A 464 -12.86 25.21 -31.16
N SER A 465 -13.57 24.63 -30.18
CA SER A 465 -15.03 24.55 -30.17
C SER A 465 -15.67 25.94 -30.06
N LEU A 466 -15.15 26.81 -29.20
CA LEU A 466 -15.62 28.19 -29.04
C LEU A 466 -15.40 29.02 -30.32
N TRP A 467 -14.22 28.92 -30.94
CA TRP A 467 -13.95 29.57 -32.22
C TRP A 467 -14.83 29.00 -33.34
N GLY A 468 -15.00 27.68 -33.40
CA GLY A 468 -15.90 27.03 -34.35
C GLY A 468 -17.35 27.51 -34.17
N MET A 469 -17.83 27.56 -32.93
CA MET A 469 -19.14 28.10 -32.59
C MET A 469 -19.26 29.55 -33.04
N LEU A 470 -18.26 30.40 -32.75
CA LEU A 470 -18.27 31.81 -33.13
C LEU A 470 -18.37 31.98 -34.65
N PHE A 471 -17.54 31.29 -35.43
CA PHE A 471 -17.54 31.40 -36.89
C PHE A 471 -18.83 30.86 -37.52
N VAL A 472 -19.33 29.72 -37.05
CA VAL A 472 -20.61 29.16 -37.52
C VAL A 472 -21.78 30.08 -37.17
N SER A 473 -21.78 30.65 -35.96
CA SER A 473 -22.81 31.59 -35.50
C SER A 473 -22.82 32.86 -36.35
N LEU A 474 -21.66 33.44 -36.63
CA LEU A 474 -21.51 34.60 -37.51
C LEU A 474 -22.02 34.29 -38.94
N PHE A 475 -21.68 33.13 -39.48
CA PHE A 475 -22.12 32.69 -40.80
C PHE A 475 -23.65 32.54 -40.88
N ILE A 476 -24.25 31.88 -39.90
CA ILE A 476 -25.71 31.68 -39.82
C ILE A 476 -26.44 33.02 -39.63
N LEU A 477 -25.92 33.92 -38.78
CA LEU A 477 -26.46 35.27 -38.59
C LEU A 477 -26.41 36.10 -39.88
N ALA A 478 -25.31 36.03 -40.62
CA ALA A 478 -25.16 36.77 -41.87
C ALA A 478 -26.17 36.33 -42.94
N ILE A 479 -26.41 35.02 -43.08
CA ILE A 479 -27.31 34.48 -44.11
C ILE A 479 -28.78 34.58 -43.70
N TYR A 480 -29.11 34.21 -42.45
CA TYR A 480 -30.49 34.01 -42.00
C TYR A 480 -31.04 35.13 -41.10
N ARG A 481 -30.23 36.14 -40.77
CA ARG A 481 -30.60 37.35 -39.98
C ARG A 481 -31.32 36.97 -38.68
N PHE A 482 -32.60 37.33 -38.54
CA PHE A 482 -33.40 37.06 -37.33
C PHE A 482 -33.58 35.56 -37.06
N PHE A 483 -33.81 34.74 -38.09
CA PHE A 483 -33.87 33.29 -37.91
C PHE A 483 -32.51 32.69 -37.57
N GLY A 484 -31.43 33.36 -38.02
CA GLY A 484 -30.06 32.99 -37.66
C GLY A 484 -29.76 33.20 -36.17
N LEU A 485 -30.31 34.25 -35.55
CA LEU A 485 -30.23 34.46 -34.10
C LEU A 485 -30.84 33.28 -33.32
N ILE A 486 -32.03 32.83 -33.71
CA ILE A 486 -32.73 31.71 -33.06
C ILE A 486 -31.92 30.41 -33.19
N ALA A 487 -31.36 30.15 -34.38
CA ALA A 487 -30.51 28.98 -34.61
C ALA A 487 -29.21 29.03 -33.81
N THR A 488 -28.62 30.22 -33.64
CA THR A 488 -27.41 30.42 -32.83
C THR A 488 -27.68 30.12 -31.36
N VAL A 489 -28.83 30.56 -30.83
CA VAL A 489 -29.26 30.24 -29.46
C VAL A 489 -29.44 28.72 -29.30
N ALA A 490 -30.08 28.05 -30.26
CA ALA A 490 -30.25 26.60 -30.23
C ALA A 490 -28.90 25.85 -30.28
N LEU A 491 -27.95 26.33 -31.07
CA LEU A 491 -26.60 25.77 -31.15
C LEU A 491 -25.84 25.94 -29.83
N ALA A 492 -25.91 27.12 -29.20
CA ALA A 492 -25.27 27.37 -27.91
C ALA A 492 -25.82 26.43 -26.83
N PHE A 493 -27.14 26.21 -26.80
CA PHE A 493 -27.75 25.23 -25.91
C PHE A 493 -27.27 23.81 -26.22
N ASN A 494 -27.19 23.41 -27.50
CA ASN A 494 -26.71 22.09 -27.88
C ASN A 494 -25.24 21.83 -27.47
N MET A 495 -24.41 22.87 -27.39
CA MET A 495 -23.00 22.75 -26.99
C MET A 495 -22.82 22.69 -25.46
N VAL A 496 -23.71 23.33 -24.71
CA VAL A 496 -23.70 23.29 -23.24
C VAL A 496 -24.27 21.97 -22.70
N LEU A 497 -25.18 21.35 -23.44
CA LEU A 497 -25.74 20.03 -23.19
C LEU A 497 -24.75 18.94 -23.60
#